data_AF-A0A7C1EJ44-F1
#
_entry.id   AF-A0A7C1EJ44-F1
#
_cell.length_a   1.000
_cell.length_b   1.000
_cell.length_c   1.000
_cell.angle_alpha   90.00
_cell.angle_beta   90.00
_cell.angle_gamma   90.00
#
_symmetry.space_group_name_H-M   'P 1'
#
loop_
_entity.id
_entity.type
_entity.pdbx_description
1 polymer ?
#
loop_
_entity_poly.entity_id
_entity_poly.type
_entity_poly.pdbx_seq_one_letter_code
_entity_poly.pdbx_strand_id
1 'polypeptide(L)' 'KDKVRTLSDGWTVVTQDGKCSAHFEHTIAVVKGGSRVLTLNER' A
#
# COMPACT_ATOMS: atom_id res chain seq x y z
N LYS A 1 2.37 -13.53 -16.93
CA LYS A 1 3.48 -12.55 -16.94
C LYS A 1 3.25 -11.60 -15.77
N ASP A 2 4.27 -11.37 -14.96
CA ASP A 2 4.18 -10.48 -13.80
C ASP A 2 3.95 -9.04 -14.23
N LYS A 3 3.09 -8.31 -13.52
CA LYS A 3 2.72 -6.91 -13.84
C LYS A 3 3.70 -5.88 -13.28
N VAL A 4 4.67 -6.34 -12.50
CA VAL A 4 5.69 -5.54 -11.83
C VAL A 4 7.06 -6.21 -11.97
N ARG A 5 8.12 -5.46 -11.69
CA ARG A 5 9.48 -6.00 -11.54
C ARG A 5 10.21 -5.29 -10.40
N THR A 6 11.10 -6.01 -9.71
CA THR A 6 12.02 -5.43 -8.74
C THR A 6 13.28 -4.93 -9.47
N LEU A 7 13.77 -3.75 -9.10
CA LEU A 7 15.01 -3.21 -9.66
C LEU A 7 16.24 -3.89 -9.06
N SER A 8 17.41 -3.62 -9.64
CA SER A 8 18.69 -4.19 -9.19
C SER A 8 19.11 -3.75 -7.79
N ASP A 9 18.45 -2.75 -7.21
CA ASP A 9 18.63 -2.35 -5.81
C ASP A 9 18.01 -3.35 -4.82
N GLY A 10 17.20 -4.30 -5.29
CA GLY A 10 16.53 -5.32 -4.49
C GLY A 10 15.29 -4.85 -3.74
N TRP A 11 14.89 -3.57 -3.89
CA TRP A 11 13.80 -2.96 -3.12
C TRP A 11 12.74 -2.30 -3.99
N THR A 12 13.14 -1.56 -5.02
CA THR A 12 12.21 -0.73 -5.78
C THR A 12 11.35 -1.62 -6.68
N VAL A 13 10.03 -1.59 -6.46
CA VAL A 13 9.07 -2.31 -7.31
C VAL A 13 8.43 -1.32 -8.29
N VAL A 14 8.55 -1.58 -9.59
CA VAL A 14 8.00 -0.73 -10.65
C VAL A 14 6.99 -1.50 -11.52
N THR A 15 6.00 -0.79 -12.08
CA THR A 15 5.07 -1.35 -13.07
C THR A 15 5.82 -1.77 -14.34
N GLN A 16 5.44 -2.90 -14.92
CA GLN A 16 6.09 -3.41 -16.13
C GLN A 16 5.80 -2.52 -17.36
N ASP A 17 4.66 -1.81 -17.37
CA ASP A 17 4.26 -0.90 -18.43
C ASP A 17 4.72 0.55 -18.23
N GLY A 18 5.39 0.86 -17.11
CA GLY A 18 5.91 2.18 -16.78
C GLY A 18 4.84 3.23 -16.48
N LYS A 19 3.56 2.84 -16.36
CA LYS A 19 2.48 3.79 -16.01
C LYS A 19 2.48 4.08 -14.51
N CYS A 20 1.86 5.21 -14.14
CA CYS A 20 1.72 5.63 -12.76
C CYS A 20 1.02 4.58 -11.88
N SER A 21 1.47 4.48 -10.63
CA SER A 21 0.85 3.67 -9.58
C SER A 21 0.63 4.53 -8.33
N ALA A 22 -0.34 4.15 -7.51
CA ALA A 22 -0.65 4.80 -6.25
C ALA A 22 -0.96 3.76 -5.17
N HIS A 23 -0.64 4.08 -3.92
CA HIS A 23 -0.91 3.24 -2.75
C HIS A 23 -1.34 4.12 -1.57
N PHE A 24 -2.28 3.60 -0.77
CA PHE A 24 -2.70 4.19 0.50
C PHE A 24 -2.73 3.08 1.55
N GLU A 25 -2.38 3.43 2.79
CA GLU A 25 -2.33 2.48 3.89
C GLU A 25 -3.04 3.04 5.12
N HIS A 26 -3.80 2.17 5.79
CA HIS A 26 -4.30 2.43 7.14
C HIS A 26 -4.10 1.20 8.02
N THR A 27 -3.70 1.43 9.28
CA THR A 27 -3.70 0.40 10.30
C THR A 27 -5.08 0.35 10.96
N ILE A 28 -5.70 -0.83 11.02
CA ILE A 28 -7.05 -1.03 11.55
C ILE A 28 -7.00 -1.93 12.78
N ALA A 29 -7.63 -1.52 13.89
CA ALA A 29 -7.92 -2.39 15.02
C ALA A 29 -9.34 -2.96 14.92
N VAL A 30 -9.48 -4.28 15.09
CA VAL A 30 -10.78 -4.94 15.27
C VAL A 30 -11.19 -4.81 16.73
N VAL A 31 -12.40 -4.33 16.98
CA VAL A 31 -12.93 -4.10 18.33
C VAL A 31 -14.33 -4.69 18.47
N LYS A 32 -14.84 -4.78 19.70
CA LYS A 32 -16.24 -5.18 19.91
C LYS A 32 -17.16 -4.19 19.22
N GLY A 33 -17.99 -4.68 18.30
CA GLY A 33 -18.96 -3.85 17.58
C GLY A 33 -18.43 -3.13 16.34
N GLY A 34 -17.18 -3.37 15.90
CA GLY A 34 -16.69 -2.82 14.63
C GLY A 34 -15.17 -2.75 14.50
N SER A 35 -14.70 -1.71 13.83
CA SER A 35 -13.28 -1.43 13.62
C SER A 35 -12.94 0.02 13.93
N ARG A 36 -11.66 0.27 14.24
CA ARG A 36 -11.11 1.62 14.41
C ARG A 36 -9.93 1.81 13.46
N VAL A 37 -9.95 2.92 12.72
CA VAL A 37 -8.81 3.36 11.91
C VAL A 37 -7.80 4.02 12.85
N LEU A 38 -6.65 3.38 13.08
CA LEU A 38 -5.63 3.85 14.02
C LEU A 38 -4.76 4.98 13.46
N THR A 39 -4.73 5.10 12.14
CA THR A 39 -3.88 6.05 11.39
C THR A 39 -4.72 7.11 10.67
N LEU A 40 -5.91 7.39 11.17
CA LEU A 40 -6.75 8.48 10.66
C LEU A 40 -6.14 9.82 11.08
N ASN A 41 -6.08 10.79 10.18
CA ASN A 41 -5.73 12.17 10.52
C ASN A 41 -7.00 12.90 10.99
N GLU A 42 -6.96 13.55 12.15
CA GLU A 42 -8.12 14.20 12.77
C GLU A 42 -8.24 15.71 12.42
N ARG A 43 -7.41 16.21 11.50
CA ARG A 43 -7.46 17.60 11.03
C ARG A 43 -8.50 17.84 9.95
#